data_AF-A0A1B6FY89-F1
#
_entry.id   AF-A0A1B6FY89-F1
#
_cell.length_a   1.000
_cell.length_b   1.000
_cell.length_c   1.000
_cell.angle_alpha   90.00
_cell.angle_beta   90.00
_cell.angle_gamma   90.00
#
_symmetry.space_group_name_H-M   'P 1'
#
loop_
_entity.id
_entity.type
_entity.pdbx_description
1 polymer ?
#
loop_
_entity_poly.entity_id
_entity_poly.type
_entity_poly.pdbx_seq_one_letter_code
_entity_poly.pdbx_strand_id
1 'polypeptide(L)'
;KEYGHKVKWWITFNEMIVIIQGYGELETLAPGLPLNGVTEYQAAYNLLRAHAKAYRIYQSTYKPLQQGRVGMAIAVPNIVPLLPDSAEDIVAAYRFNEFMVSLFTHPVFSREGDYPKIVRERVDRNSKLEGRNTSRLPPFTPEEIQDIRG
;
A
#
# COMPACT_ATOMS: atom_id res chain seq x y z
N LYS A 1 -1.27 -23.72 6.94
CA LYS A 1 -1.28 -25.16 7.25
C LYS A 1 -2.31 -25.50 8.32
N GLU A 2 -2.12 -25.09 9.57
CA GLU A 2 -2.96 -25.46 10.73
C GLU A 2 -4.47 -25.29 10.50
N TYR A 3 -4.92 -24.08 10.15
CA TYR A 3 -6.36 -23.77 10.15
C TYR A 3 -7.04 -23.83 8.79
N GLY A 4 -6.30 -24.00 7.70
CA GLY A 4 -6.86 -23.87 6.35
C GLY A 4 -7.86 -24.96 5.93
N HIS A 5 -7.93 -26.05 6.71
CA HIS A 5 -9.00 -27.04 6.57
C HIS A 5 -10.37 -26.50 7.01
N LYS A 6 -10.41 -25.57 7.98
CA LYS A 6 -11.62 -24.91 8.50
C LYS A 6 -11.83 -23.49 7.95
N VAL A 7 -10.76 -22.69 7.92
CA VAL A 7 -10.82 -21.27 7.56
C VAL A 7 -10.64 -21.10 6.05
N LYS A 8 -11.65 -20.52 5.40
CA LYS A 8 -11.70 -20.31 3.94
C LYS A 8 -11.57 -18.86 3.51
N TRP A 9 -11.53 -17.93 4.46
CA TRP A 9 -11.41 -16.50 4.20
C TRP A 9 -10.29 -15.94 5.04
N TRP A 10 -9.31 -15.34 4.38
CA TRP A 10 -8.10 -14.85 5.01
C TRP A 10 -7.87 -13.39 4.63
N ILE A 11 -7.52 -12.59 5.63
CA ILE A 11 -6.99 -11.25 5.46
C ILE A 11 -5.53 -11.30 5.91
N THR A 12 -4.60 -10.88 5.05
CA THR A 12 -3.17 -10.88 5.40
C THR A 12 -2.83 -9.75 6.37
N PHE A 13 -3.30 -8.55 6.08
CA PHE A 13 -3.04 -7.34 6.84
C PHE A 13 -4.35 -6.56 6.97
N ASN A 14 -4.58 -6.05 8.18
CA ASN A 14 -5.64 -5.09 8.46
C ASN A 14 -5.09 -3.68 8.32
N GLU A 15 -5.69 -2.87 7.44
CA GLU A 15 -5.49 -1.43 7.36
C GLU A 15 -4.01 -1.02 7.29
N MET A 16 -3.32 -1.43 6.22
CA MET A 16 -1.91 -1.11 6.03
C MET A 16 -1.59 0.39 6.16
N ILE A 17 -2.52 1.27 5.80
CA ILE A 17 -2.38 2.72 5.98
C ILE A 17 -2.22 3.11 7.45
N VAL A 18 -2.99 2.51 8.35
CA VAL A 18 -2.89 2.76 9.80
C VAL A 18 -1.58 2.18 10.35
N ILE A 19 -1.14 1.03 9.83
CA ILE A 19 0.16 0.47 10.21
C ILE A 19 1.29 1.45 9.88
N ILE A 20 1.34 1.99 8.65
CA ILE A 20 2.44 2.87 8.26
C ILE A 20 2.44 4.20 9.00
N GLN A 21 1.29 4.68 9.47
CA GLN A 21 1.20 5.90 10.28
C GLN A 21 2.00 5.79 11.59
N GLY A 22 2.04 4.62 12.23
CA GLY A 22 2.89 4.39 13.41
C GLY A 22 4.40 4.41 13.12
N TYR A 23 4.77 4.36 11.83
CA TYR A 23 6.16 4.44 11.39
C TYR A 23 6.58 5.84 10.95
N GLY A 24 5.74 6.88 11.02
CA GLY A 24 6.20 8.24 10.70
C GLY A 24 5.30 9.39 11.11
N GLU A 25 3.99 9.28 10.93
CA GLU A 25 3.02 10.36 11.18
C GLU A 25 2.52 10.40 12.62
N LEU A 26 2.15 9.26 13.19
CA LEU A 26 1.40 9.18 14.44
C LEU A 26 2.22 8.48 15.53
N GLU A 27 2.82 9.26 16.42
CA GLU A 27 3.53 8.77 17.61
C GLU A 27 2.60 8.01 18.58
N THR A 28 1.29 8.22 18.47
CA THR A 28 0.26 7.50 19.26
C THR A 28 0.05 6.06 18.80
N LEU A 29 0.50 5.69 17.60
CA LEU A 29 0.43 4.33 17.08
C LEU A 29 1.80 3.68 17.19
N ALA A 30 1.87 2.46 17.73
CA ALA A 30 3.13 1.72 17.79
C ALA A 30 3.70 1.50 16.38
N PRO A 31 5.04 1.58 16.18
CA PRO A 31 6.07 1.86 17.18
C PRO A 31 6.26 3.34 17.59
N GLY A 32 5.51 4.26 17.00
CA GLY A 32 5.49 5.67 17.36
C GLY A 32 6.70 6.45 16.89
N LEU A 33 7.18 6.16 15.67
CA LEU A 33 8.41 6.76 15.15
C LEU A 33 8.16 8.15 14.57
N PRO A 34 8.92 9.18 14.96
CA PRO A 34 8.78 10.55 14.42
C PRO A 34 9.56 10.72 13.11
N LEU A 35 9.41 9.78 12.18
CA LEU A 35 10.20 9.69 10.94
C LEU A 35 9.34 9.90 9.68
N ASN A 36 8.45 10.90 9.77
CA ASN A 36 7.45 11.20 8.75
C ASN A 36 8.03 11.28 7.33
N GLY A 37 7.34 10.65 6.39
CA GLY A 37 7.65 10.71 4.99
C GLY A 37 8.84 9.87 4.56
N VAL A 38 9.53 9.12 5.42
CA VAL A 38 10.62 8.20 5.02
C VAL A 38 10.27 6.75 5.36
N THR A 39 10.15 6.45 6.64
CA THR A 39 9.96 5.07 7.14
C THR A 39 8.56 4.53 6.86
N GLU A 40 7.58 5.40 6.66
CA GLU A 40 6.21 5.03 6.25
C GLU A 40 6.21 4.37 4.86
N TYR A 41 6.96 4.94 3.92
CA TYR A 41 7.10 4.36 2.59
C TYR A 41 7.91 3.07 2.59
N GLN A 42 8.90 2.94 3.47
CA GLN A 42 9.62 1.68 3.68
C GLN A 42 8.71 0.61 4.28
N ALA A 43 7.86 0.98 5.24
CA ALA A 43 6.86 0.08 5.80
C ALA A 43 5.83 -0.34 4.74
N ALA A 44 5.32 0.60 3.93
CA ALA A 44 4.40 0.32 2.83
C ALA A 44 5.00 -0.67 1.82
N TYR A 45 6.24 -0.42 1.39
CA TYR A 45 7.00 -1.30 0.49
C TYR A 45 7.11 -2.73 1.05
N ASN A 46 7.45 -2.87 2.33
CA ASN A 46 7.58 -4.17 2.96
C ASN A 46 6.23 -4.87 3.17
N LEU A 47 5.17 -4.14 3.53
CA LEU A 47 3.82 -4.70 3.70
C LEU A 47 3.27 -5.26 2.39
N LEU A 48 3.46 -4.56 1.27
CA LEU A 48 3.04 -5.03 -0.05
C LEU A 48 3.77 -6.30 -0.46
N ARG A 49 5.08 -6.36 -0.26
CA ARG A 49 5.90 -7.57 -0.52
C ARG A 49 5.51 -8.73 0.38
N ALA A 50 5.22 -8.46 1.64
CA ALA A 50 4.77 -9.47 2.60
C ALA A 50 3.38 -10.02 2.21
N HIS A 51 2.46 -9.15 1.80
CA HIS A 51 1.15 -9.56 1.28
C HIS A 51 1.32 -10.46 0.06
N ALA A 52 2.12 -10.04 -0.92
CA ALA A 52 2.41 -10.81 -2.11
C ALA A 52 2.95 -12.20 -1.78
N LYS A 53 3.99 -12.29 -0.93
CA LYS A 53 4.56 -13.58 -0.51
C LYS A 53 3.53 -14.49 0.16
N ALA A 54 2.69 -13.94 1.05
CA ALA A 54 1.62 -14.70 1.70
C ALA A 54 0.56 -15.17 0.69
N TYR A 55 0.18 -14.33 -0.26
CA TYR A 55 -0.77 -14.69 -1.31
C TYR A 55 -0.19 -15.76 -2.25
N ARG A 56 1.05 -15.61 -2.70
CA ARG A 56 1.72 -16.57 -3.61
C ARG A 56 1.91 -17.93 -2.95
N ILE A 57 2.33 -17.99 -1.68
CA ILE A 57 2.45 -19.28 -0.97
C ILE A 57 1.08 -19.95 -0.81
N TYR A 58 0.03 -19.15 -0.55
CA TYR A 58 -1.33 -19.67 -0.51
C TYR A 58 -1.75 -20.22 -1.88
N GLN A 59 -1.56 -19.44 -2.93
CA GLN A 59 -1.91 -19.80 -4.30
C GLN A 59 -1.23 -21.10 -4.76
N SER A 60 0.07 -21.24 -4.53
CA SER A 60 0.85 -22.39 -5.00
C SER A 60 0.69 -23.64 -4.14
N THR A 61 0.63 -23.47 -2.81
CA THR A 61 0.76 -24.60 -1.87
C THR A 61 -0.58 -25.01 -1.28
N TYR A 62 -1.42 -24.04 -0.91
CA TYR A 62 -2.58 -24.30 -0.06
C TYR A 62 -3.90 -24.27 -0.82
N LYS A 63 -4.03 -23.44 -1.85
CA LYS A 63 -5.24 -23.28 -2.66
C LYS A 63 -5.73 -24.58 -3.30
N PRO A 64 -4.87 -25.48 -3.85
CA PRO A 64 -5.33 -26.74 -4.43
C PRO A 64 -6.10 -27.64 -3.45
N LEU A 65 -5.73 -27.60 -2.15
CA LEU A 65 -6.32 -28.45 -1.11
C LEU A 65 -7.41 -27.73 -0.30
N GLN A 66 -7.19 -26.46 0.02
CA GLN A 66 -8.02 -25.72 0.95
C GLN A 66 -9.14 -24.94 0.27
N GLN A 67 -8.95 -24.56 -1.01
CA GLN A 67 -9.94 -23.87 -1.84
C GLN A 67 -10.54 -22.56 -1.26
N GLY A 68 -9.92 -21.98 -0.23
CA GLY A 68 -10.29 -20.67 0.31
C GLY A 68 -9.74 -19.48 -0.50
N ARG A 69 -9.97 -18.27 0.03
CA ARG A 69 -9.62 -16.98 -0.56
C ARG A 69 -8.74 -16.18 0.41
N VAL A 70 -7.82 -15.40 -0.16
CA VAL A 70 -6.90 -14.53 0.57
C VAL A 70 -7.02 -13.13 -0.02
N GLY A 71 -7.12 -12.14 0.85
CA GLY A 71 -7.11 -10.72 0.47
C GLY A 71 -6.46 -9.87 1.55
N MET A 72 -6.72 -8.57 1.49
CA MET A 72 -6.31 -7.59 2.49
C MET A 72 -7.50 -6.70 2.85
N ALA A 73 -7.50 -6.15 4.07
CA ALA A 73 -8.48 -5.15 4.46
C ALA A 73 -7.83 -3.77 4.33
N ILE A 74 -8.49 -2.88 3.58
CA ILE A 74 -8.02 -1.51 3.33
C ILE A 74 -8.97 -0.55 4.04
N ALA A 75 -8.41 0.35 4.86
CA ALA A 75 -9.16 1.50 5.34
C ALA A 75 -9.32 2.49 4.18
N VAL A 76 -10.54 2.97 3.95
CA VAL A 76 -10.88 3.87 2.85
C VAL A 76 -11.42 5.17 3.43
N PRO A 77 -10.54 6.09 3.90
CA PRO A 77 -10.96 7.45 4.18
C PRO A 77 -11.23 8.13 2.84
N ASN A 78 -12.47 8.07 2.36
CA ASN A 78 -12.84 8.73 1.10
C ASN A 78 -13.07 10.21 1.35
N ILE A 79 -12.14 11.05 0.89
CA ILE A 79 -12.32 12.50 0.89
C ILE A 79 -12.90 12.94 -0.46
N VAL A 80 -13.87 13.83 -0.38
CA VAL A 80 -14.50 14.50 -1.54
C VAL A 80 -14.08 15.97 -1.59
N PRO A 81 -14.13 16.62 -2.76
CA PRO A 81 -13.83 18.05 -2.89
C PRO A 81 -14.73 18.88 -1.96
N LEU A 82 -14.18 19.90 -1.30
CA LEU A 82 -14.97 20.81 -0.47
C LEU A 82 -15.90 21.66 -1.35
N LEU A 83 -15.34 22.24 -2.42
CA LEU A 83 -16.09 22.89 -3.49
C LEU A 83 -16.11 21.97 -4.73
N PRO A 84 -17.28 21.42 -5.12
CA PRO A 84 -17.38 20.48 -6.24
C PRO A 84 -16.91 21.03 -7.58
N ASP A 85 -16.99 22.35 -7.78
CA ASP A 85 -16.60 23.03 -9.03
C ASP A 85 -15.18 23.61 -9.00
N SER A 86 -14.45 23.48 -7.89
CA SER A 86 -13.05 23.91 -7.83
C SER A 86 -12.13 22.81 -8.38
N ALA A 87 -11.40 23.13 -9.45
CA ALA A 87 -10.40 22.24 -10.01
C ALA A 87 -9.30 21.89 -8.99
N GLU A 88 -8.94 22.84 -8.13
CA GLU A 88 -7.95 22.67 -7.07
C GLU A 88 -8.42 21.63 -6.03
N ASP A 89 -9.67 21.74 -5.56
CA ASP A 89 -10.24 20.81 -4.59
C ASP A 89 -10.42 19.42 -5.18
N ILE A 90 -10.84 19.32 -6.46
CA ILE A 90 -10.93 18.04 -7.18
C ILE A 90 -9.56 17.35 -7.22
N VAL A 91 -8.52 18.07 -7.62
CA VAL A 91 -7.15 17.52 -7.70
C VAL A 91 -6.59 17.20 -6.32
N ALA A 92 -6.93 17.98 -5.29
CA ALA A 92 -6.53 17.74 -3.91
C ALA A 92 -7.17 16.47 -3.35
N ALA A 93 -8.49 16.30 -3.50
CA ALA A 93 -9.22 15.12 -3.05
C ALA A 93 -8.75 13.86 -3.79
N TYR A 94 -8.60 13.91 -5.12
CA TYR A 94 -8.04 12.81 -5.90
C TYR A 94 -6.65 12.40 -5.38
N ARG A 95 -5.75 13.37 -5.20
CA ARG A 95 -4.41 13.09 -4.68
C ARG A 95 -4.46 12.46 -3.28
N PHE A 96 -5.33 12.93 -2.40
CA PHE A 96 -5.46 12.35 -1.07
C PHE A 96 -5.83 10.86 -1.14
N ASN A 97 -6.88 10.54 -1.90
CA ASN A 97 -7.33 9.15 -2.06
C ASN A 97 -6.25 8.26 -2.69
N GLU A 98 -5.45 8.81 -3.62
CA GLU A 98 -4.34 8.08 -4.22
C GLU A 98 -3.23 7.73 -3.21
N PHE A 99 -2.92 8.64 -2.29
CA PHE A 99 -1.93 8.39 -1.23
C PHE A 99 -2.45 7.47 -0.13
N MET A 100 -3.73 7.56 0.23
CA MET A 100 -4.30 6.79 1.35
C MET A 100 -4.76 5.39 0.96
N VAL A 101 -5.29 5.22 -0.26
CA VAL A 101 -5.92 3.98 -0.71
C VAL A 101 -5.11 3.37 -1.85
N SER A 102 -4.90 4.14 -2.92
CA SER A 102 -4.27 3.63 -4.15
C SER A 102 -2.81 3.23 -3.94
N LEU A 103 -2.12 3.80 -2.93
CA LEU A 103 -0.79 3.38 -2.51
C LEU A 103 -0.70 1.85 -2.29
N PHE A 104 -1.76 1.23 -1.77
CA PHE A 104 -1.81 -0.20 -1.51
C PHE A 104 -2.63 -1.00 -2.53
N THR A 105 -3.69 -0.40 -3.09
CA THR A 105 -4.57 -1.12 -4.01
C THR A 105 -4.04 -1.13 -5.44
N HIS A 106 -3.37 -0.07 -5.90
CA HIS A 106 -2.85 -0.01 -7.27
C HIS A 106 -1.77 -1.07 -7.55
N PRO A 107 -0.77 -1.31 -6.67
CA PRO A 107 0.22 -2.35 -6.90
C PRO A 107 -0.38 -3.76 -7.08
N VAL A 108 -1.52 -4.02 -6.43
CA VAL A 108 -2.14 -5.35 -6.37
C VAL A 108 -3.19 -5.54 -7.46
N PHE A 109 -4.08 -4.57 -7.64
CA PHE A 109 -5.30 -4.73 -8.44
C PHE A 109 -5.26 -4.02 -9.80
N SER A 110 -4.30 -3.11 -10.05
CA SER A 110 -4.16 -2.49 -11.37
C SER A 110 -3.61 -3.49 -12.39
N ARG A 111 -3.84 -3.22 -13.68
CA ARG A 111 -3.28 -4.06 -14.75
C ARG A 111 -1.78 -3.89 -14.86
N GLU A 112 -1.31 -2.69 -14.57
CA GLU A 112 0.08 -2.25 -14.66
C GLU A 112 0.90 -2.76 -13.47
N GLY A 113 0.28 -2.91 -12.30
CA GLY A 113 0.96 -3.08 -11.02
C GLY A 113 1.63 -1.76 -10.57
N ASP A 114 2.63 -1.88 -9.69
CA ASP A 114 3.40 -0.76 -9.15
C ASP A 114 2.55 0.32 -8.43
N TYR A 115 3.21 1.31 -7.83
CA TYR A 115 2.55 2.44 -7.19
C TYR A 115 1.80 3.32 -8.19
N PRO A 116 0.75 4.04 -7.75
CA PRO A 116 0.09 5.00 -8.61
C PRO A 116 1.08 6.07 -9.09
N LYS A 117 0.98 6.44 -10.37
CA LYS A 117 1.88 7.39 -11.01
C LYS A 117 1.99 8.72 -10.25
N ILE A 118 0.86 9.27 -9.79
CA ILE A 118 0.83 10.54 -9.05
C ILE A 118 1.57 10.45 -7.71
N VAL A 119 1.50 9.31 -7.02
CA VAL A 119 2.21 9.09 -5.76
C VAL A 119 3.71 9.08 -6.03
N ARG A 120 4.13 8.25 -7.00
CA ARG A 120 5.53 8.14 -7.44
C ARG A 120 6.13 9.49 -7.82
N GLU A 121 5.51 10.19 -8.78
CA GLU A 121 6.00 11.46 -9.30
C GLU A 121 6.15 12.53 -8.21
N ARG A 122 5.18 12.60 -7.29
CA ARG A 122 5.24 13.60 -6.21
C ARG A 122 6.31 13.29 -5.17
N VAL A 123 6.44 12.03 -4.75
CA VAL A 123 7.47 11.65 -3.78
C VAL A 123 8.86 11.84 -4.38
N ASP A 124 9.08 11.44 -5.63
CA ASP A 124 10.35 11.63 -6.34
C ASP A 124 10.71 13.11 -6.47
N ARG A 125 9.77 13.93 -6.94
CA ARG A 125 9.96 15.39 -7.07
C ARG A 125 10.30 16.02 -5.72
N ASN A 126 9.55 15.70 -4.67
CA ASN A 126 9.78 16.28 -3.35
C ASN A 126 11.10 15.79 -2.75
N SER A 127 11.46 14.52 -2.93
CA SER A 127 12.77 14.00 -2.51
C SER A 127 13.93 14.74 -3.18
N LYS A 128 13.81 15.06 -4.47
CA LYS A 128 14.81 15.86 -5.19
C LYS A 128 14.87 17.31 -4.68
N LEU A 129 13.73 17.93 -4.40
CA LEU A 129 13.68 19.29 -3.82
C LEU A 129 14.31 19.35 -2.43
N GLU A 130 14.21 18.25 -1.66
CA GLU A 130 14.87 18.09 -0.37
C GLU A 130 16.36 17.70 -0.49
N GLY A 131 16.93 17.67 -1.70
CA GLY A 131 18.35 17.40 -1.94
C GLY A 131 18.76 15.93 -1.76
N ARG A 132 17.80 14.99 -1.78
CA ARG A 132 18.13 13.55 -1.64
C ARG A 132 18.65 12.97 -2.95
N ASN A 133 19.63 12.07 -2.81
CA ASN A 133 20.16 11.30 -3.93
C ASN A 133 19.20 10.20 -4.44
N THR A 134 18.24 9.80 -3.60
CA THR A 134 17.26 8.75 -3.90
C THR A 134 15.85 9.17 -3.50
N SER A 135 14.85 8.59 -4.15
CA SER A 135 13.46 8.76 -3.74
C SER A 135 13.23 8.15 -2.34
N ARG A 136 12.31 8.74 -1.59
CA ARG A 136 11.89 8.19 -0.28
C ARG A 136 10.95 7.02 -0.43
N LEU A 137 10.25 6.93 -1.56
CA LEU A 137 9.41 5.79 -1.90
C LEU A 137 10.28 4.75 -2.62
N PRO A 138 10.56 3.57 -2.04
CA PRO A 138 11.38 2.57 -2.70
C PRO A 138 10.74 2.12 -4.02
N PRO A 139 11.51 1.89 -5.10
CA PRO A 139 10.98 1.31 -6.32
C PRO A 139 10.75 -0.20 -6.15
N PHE A 140 9.74 -0.75 -6.85
CA PHE A 140 9.65 -2.19 -7.03
C PHE A 140 10.53 -2.63 -8.20
N THR A 141 11.14 -3.80 -8.09
CA THR A 141 11.76 -4.45 -9.26
C THR A 141 10.67 -5.01 -10.20
N PRO A 142 10.98 -5.31 -11.46
CA PRO A 142 10.02 -5.96 -12.36
C PRO A 142 9.44 -7.26 -11.78
N GLU A 143 10.26 -8.05 -11.09
CA GLU A 143 9.85 -9.28 -10.40
C GLU A 143 8.91 -8.97 -9.24
N GLU A 144 9.19 -7.93 -8.45
CA GLU A 144 8.31 -7.52 -7.35
C GLU A 144 6.96 -7.00 -7.86
N ILE A 145 6.94 -6.25 -8.96
CA ILE A 145 5.69 -5.82 -9.63
C ILE A 145 4.89 -7.05 -10.05
N GLN A 146 5.53 -8.03 -10.67
CA GLN A 146 4.89 -9.27 -11.10
C GLN A 146 4.36 -10.08 -9.91
N ASP A 147 5.13 -10.16 -8.83
CA ASP A 147 4.77 -10.91 -7.63
C ASP A 147 3.60 -10.26 -6.87
N ILE A 148 3.57 -8.92 -6.79
CA ILE A 148 2.54 -8.17 -6.05
C ILE A 148 1.22 -8.10 -6.83
N ARG A 149 1.27 -7.96 -8.16
CA ARG A 149 0.07 -7.84 -9.01
C ARG A 149 -0.72 -9.16 -9.05
N GLY A 150 -1.99 -9.17 -8.64
CA GLY A 150 -2.84 -10.37 -8.78
C GLY A 150 -4.11 -10.40 -7.95
#